data_AF-A0A2E7CU94-F1
#
_entry.id   AF-A0A2E7CU94-F1
#
_cell.length_a   1.000
_cell.length_b   1.000
_cell.length_c   1.000
_cell.angle_alpha   90.00
_cell.angle_beta   90.00
_cell.angle_gamma   90.00
#
_symmetry.space_group_name_H-M   'P 1'
#
loop_
_entity.id
_entity.type
_entity.pdbx_description
1 polymer ?
#
loop_
_entity_poly.entity_id
_entity_poly.type
_entity_poly.pdbx_seq_one_letter_code
_entity_poly.pdbx_strand_id
1 'polypeptide(L)'
;MNKIGDFLESRGVKVHKFYNNNSDWEKIKEASKNAHFFIYSGHGSNMGKNGTGGLVLEDWITNDQIQNELKLKENALVLFKSVCGGAGSSAGDNGDIGCKEAELRVSDYAEPFLKLGASTYYANNYSEGCISFLKNFFEGQSTKESYDNALSWGVNLHVNKTYMYQPNLKIAISGSSGGGNCTVITTENGIEIKKQVPCSKSYSISYVGSPYFDIEDIYKKRSSYVMK
;
A
#
# COMPACT_ATOMS: atom_id res chain seq x y z
N MET A 1 2.45 -5.76 -13.26
CA MET A 1 2.74 -6.69 -12.13
C MET A 1 3.89 -7.64 -12.44
N ASN A 2 4.01 -8.20 -13.65
CA ASN A 2 5.12 -9.11 -14.01
C ASN A 2 6.51 -8.56 -13.67
N LYS A 3 6.82 -7.31 -14.04
CA LYS A 3 8.11 -6.67 -13.71
C LYS A 3 8.51 -6.75 -12.22
N ILE A 4 7.54 -6.61 -11.30
CA ILE A 4 7.80 -6.73 -9.85
C ILE A 4 8.15 -8.18 -9.50
N GLY A 5 7.37 -9.14 -10.01
CA GLY A 5 7.64 -10.56 -9.80
C GLY A 5 9.00 -10.98 -10.37
N ASP A 6 9.30 -10.56 -11.59
CA ASP A 6 10.56 -10.90 -12.28
C ASP A 6 11.76 -10.25 -11.57
N PHE A 7 11.59 -9.03 -11.05
CA PHE A 7 12.60 -8.40 -10.19
C PHE A 7 12.84 -9.22 -8.92
N LEU A 8 11.79 -9.61 -8.20
CA LEU A 8 11.91 -10.42 -6.98
C LEU A 8 12.57 -11.78 -7.26
N GLU A 9 12.16 -12.46 -8.33
CA GLU A 9 12.77 -13.72 -8.80
C GLU A 9 14.27 -13.53 -9.10
N SER A 10 14.64 -12.43 -9.76
CA SER A 10 16.05 -12.09 -10.03
C SER A 10 16.89 -11.83 -8.76
N ARG A 11 16.24 -11.53 -7.62
CA ARG A 11 16.87 -11.40 -6.30
C ARG A 11 16.79 -12.67 -5.46
N GLY A 12 16.39 -13.79 -6.06
CA GLY A 12 16.31 -15.09 -5.37
C GLY A 12 15.06 -15.29 -4.53
N VAL A 13 14.06 -14.40 -4.64
CA VAL A 13 12.77 -14.57 -3.95
C VAL A 13 11.91 -15.55 -4.73
N LYS A 14 11.33 -16.54 -4.02
CA LYS A 14 10.30 -17.41 -4.60
C LYS A 14 8.98 -16.63 -4.73
N VAL A 15 8.46 -16.51 -5.95
CA VAL A 15 7.25 -15.74 -6.22
C VAL A 15 6.08 -16.65 -6.61
N HIS A 16 4.93 -16.39 -6.01
CA HIS A 16 3.64 -16.97 -6.39
C HIS A 16 2.77 -15.84 -6.99
N LYS A 17 2.32 -16.00 -8.24
CA LYS A 17 1.57 -14.99 -9.00
C LYS A 17 0.10 -15.42 -9.11
N PHE A 18 -0.82 -14.56 -8.69
CA PHE A 18 -2.27 -14.77 -8.80
C PHE A 18 -2.88 -13.60 -9.56
N TYR A 19 -3.51 -13.86 -10.72
CA TYR A 19 -4.02 -12.83 -11.62
C TYR A 19 -5.45 -13.14 -12.06
N ASN A 20 -6.30 -12.10 -12.10
CA ASN A 20 -7.67 -12.16 -12.64
C ASN A 20 -8.46 -13.35 -12.06
N ASN A 21 -9.09 -14.16 -12.91
CA ASN A 21 -9.85 -15.36 -12.55
C ASN A 21 -8.99 -16.53 -11.99
N ASN A 22 -7.82 -16.22 -11.43
CA ASN A 22 -7.01 -17.14 -10.65
C ASN A 22 -6.62 -16.51 -9.30
N SER A 23 -7.23 -15.40 -8.88
CA SER A 23 -7.03 -14.81 -7.55
C SER A 23 -7.88 -15.47 -6.46
N ASP A 24 -7.76 -16.80 -6.40
CA ASP A 24 -8.42 -17.66 -5.43
C ASP A 24 -7.84 -17.43 -4.02
N TRP A 25 -8.70 -17.06 -3.07
CA TRP A 25 -8.29 -16.73 -1.71
C TRP A 25 -7.66 -17.91 -0.97
N GLU A 26 -8.16 -19.13 -1.14
CA GLU A 26 -7.60 -20.32 -0.48
C GLU A 26 -6.18 -20.60 -0.95
N LYS A 27 -5.91 -20.45 -2.26
CA LYS A 27 -4.56 -20.62 -2.80
C LYS A 27 -3.61 -19.50 -2.34
N ILE A 28 -4.10 -18.27 -2.23
CA ILE A 28 -3.32 -17.14 -1.72
C ILE A 28 -2.96 -17.38 -0.25
N LYS A 29 -3.90 -17.85 0.58
CA LYS A 29 -3.62 -18.21 1.98
C LYS A 29 -2.54 -19.27 2.08
N GLU A 30 -2.63 -20.32 1.27
CA GLU A 30 -1.62 -21.37 1.23
C GLU A 30 -0.23 -20.82 0.86
N ALA A 31 -0.16 -20.01 -0.20
CA ALA A 31 1.08 -19.39 -0.65
C ALA A 31 1.61 -18.32 0.33
N SER A 32 0.75 -17.74 1.15
CA SER A 32 1.12 -16.70 2.13
C SER A 32 1.94 -17.24 3.29
N LYS A 33 1.91 -18.57 3.54
CA LYS A 33 2.61 -19.20 4.66
C LYS A 33 4.11 -18.90 4.61
N ASN A 34 4.57 -18.14 5.60
CA ASN A 34 5.96 -17.64 5.69
C ASN A 34 6.39 -16.73 4.53
N ALA A 35 5.46 -16.11 3.81
CA ALA A 35 5.78 -15.14 2.78
C ALA A 35 6.32 -13.85 3.41
N HIS A 36 7.49 -13.40 2.95
CA HIS A 36 8.10 -12.14 3.40
C HIS A 36 7.58 -10.91 2.65
N PHE A 37 7.02 -11.12 1.47
CA PHE A 37 6.50 -10.06 0.62
C PHE A 37 5.05 -10.37 0.27
N PHE A 38 4.16 -9.40 0.50
CA PHE A 38 2.79 -9.46 0.00
C PHE A 38 2.54 -8.23 -0.88
N ILE A 39 2.22 -8.45 -2.15
CA ILE A 39 2.07 -7.36 -3.11
C ILE A 39 0.72 -7.48 -3.79
N TYR A 40 -0.09 -6.42 -3.68
CA TYR A 40 -1.42 -6.36 -4.25
C TYR A 40 -1.53 -5.21 -5.25
N SER A 41 -2.20 -5.47 -6.38
CA SER A 41 -2.56 -4.47 -7.37
C SER A 41 -3.91 -4.82 -7.95
N GLY A 42 -4.89 -3.96 -7.69
CA GLY A 42 -6.29 -4.21 -8.02
C GLY A 42 -7.18 -3.09 -7.52
N HIS A 43 -8.48 -3.34 -7.47
CA HIS A 43 -9.44 -2.35 -6.97
C HIS A 43 -9.27 -2.11 -5.47
N GLY A 44 -9.61 -0.89 -5.05
CA GLY A 44 -9.85 -0.62 -3.64
C GLY A 44 -11.17 -1.26 -3.20
N SER A 45 -11.30 -1.53 -1.91
CA SER A 45 -12.45 -2.20 -1.31
C SER A 45 -13.04 -1.37 -0.15
N ASN A 46 -14.32 -1.62 0.11
CA ASN A 46 -15.07 -1.08 1.24
C ASN A 46 -15.32 -2.12 2.34
N MET A 47 -14.63 -3.26 2.29
CA MET A 47 -14.79 -4.40 3.23
C MET A 47 -13.90 -4.29 4.48
N GLY A 48 -13.41 -3.09 4.79
CA GLY A 48 -12.63 -2.80 5.99
C GLY A 48 -13.40 -2.00 7.04
N LYS A 49 -12.71 -1.68 8.14
CA LYS A 49 -13.28 -1.24 9.42
C LYS A 49 -14.13 0.04 9.35
N ASN A 50 -13.81 0.97 8.45
CA ASN A 50 -14.59 2.20 8.24
C ASN A 50 -15.06 2.36 6.78
N GLY A 51 -15.41 1.24 6.13
CA GLY A 51 -15.81 1.27 4.71
C GLY A 51 -14.64 1.52 3.75
N THR A 52 -13.41 1.38 4.24
CA THR A 52 -12.16 1.35 3.46
C THR A 52 -11.31 0.18 3.94
N GLY A 53 -10.70 -0.56 3.02
CA GLY A 53 -9.88 -1.73 3.33
C GLY A 53 -10.44 -3.01 2.72
N GLY A 54 -9.73 -4.12 2.91
CA GLY A 54 -10.01 -5.39 2.24
C GLY A 54 -9.34 -5.52 0.86
N LEU A 55 -9.58 -6.65 0.21
CA LEU A 55 -9.10 -6.93 -1.16
C LEU A 55 -10.28 -7.25 -2.08
N VAL A 56 -10.13 -6.88 -3.35
CA VAL A 56 -11.05 -7.30 -4.42
C VAL A 56 -10.31 -8.32 -5.28
N LEU A 57 -10.62 -9.58 -5.07
CA LEU A 57 -10.08 -10.71 -5.82
C LEU A 57 -11.20 -11.31 -6.67
N GLU A 58 -11.25 -12.63 -6.84
CA GLU A 58 -12.48 -13.28 -7.32
C GLU A 58 -13.63 -13.09 -6.32
N ASP A 59 -13.26 -13.06 -5.03
CA ASP A 59 -14.13 -12.75 -3.91
C ASP A 59 -13.75 -11.40 -3.28
N TRP A 60 -14.67 -10.89 -2.46
CA TRP A 60 -14.45 -9.72 -1.61
C TRP A 60 -13.88 -10.17 -0.27
N ILE A 61 -12.64 -9.79 0.03
CA ILE A 61 -11.94 -10.20 1.24
C ILE A 61 -11.97 -9.06 2.27
N THR A 62 -12.44 -9.36 3.47
CA THR A 62 -12.50 -8.38 4.57
C THR A 62 -11.17 -8.20 5.28
N ASN A 63 -11.02 -7.10 6.04
CA ASN A 63 -9.87 -6.92 6.93
C ASN A 63 -9.74 -8.06 7.96
N ASP A 64 -10.85 -8.61 8.46
CA ASP A 64 -10.84 -9.71 9.42
C ASP A 64 -10.32 -11.00 8.77
N GLN A 65 -10.71 -11.29 7.53
CA GLN A 65 -10.17 -12.44 6.80
C GLN A 65 -8.68 -12.28 6.54
N ILE A 66 -8.22 -11.08 6.12
CA ILE A 66 -6.80 -10.80 5.96
C ILE A 66 -6.07 -11.08 7.28
N GLN A 67 -6.52 -10.48 8.38
CA GLN A 67 -5.87 -10.56 9.69
C GLN A 67 -5.87 -11.98 10.28
N ASN A 68 -6.90 -12.78 10.03
CA ASN A 68 -7.05 -14.08 10.68
C ASN A 68 -6.55 -15.25 9.81
N GLU A 69 -6.49 -15.07 8.49
CA GLU A 69 -6.29 -16.19 7.58
C GLU A 69 -4.98 -16.12 6.77
N LEU A 70 -4.41 -14.93 6.55
CA LEU A 70 -3.05 -14.84 6.01
C LEU A 70 -2.01 -15.25 7.04
N LYS A 71 -0.93 -15.86 6.56
CA LYS A 71 0.16 -16.37 7.41
C LYS A 71 1.51 -15.83 6.98
N LEU A 72 1.58 -14.51 6.80
CA LEU A 72 2.81 -13.80 6.45
C LEU A 72 3.90 -14.07 7.48
N LYS A 73 5.16 -14.00 7.05
CA LYS A 73 6.28 -14.05 7.98
C LYS A 73 6.30 -12.78 8.83
N GLU A 74 6.78 -12.90 10.07
CA GLU A 74 7.19 -11.72 10.82
C GLU A 74 8.16 -10.85 10.01
N ASN A 75 8.06 -9.54 10.20
CA ASN A 75 8.77 -8.53 9.44
C ASN A 75 8.48 -8.56 7.93
N ALA A 76 7.31 -9.05 7.51
CA ALA A 76 6.92 -8.96 6.11
C ALA A 76 6.82 -7.50 5.63
N LEU A 77 7.11 -7.32 4.34
CA LEU A 77 6.87 -6.08 3.61
C LEU A 77 5.59 -6.22 2.77
N VAL A 78 4.65 -5.32 2.98
CA VAL A 78 3.39 -5.26 2.23
C VAL A 78 3.42 -4.08 1.28
N LEU A 79 3.16 -4.31 -0.01
CA LEU A 79 3.13 -3.26 -1.03
C LEU A 79 1.80 -3.25 -1.79
N PHE A 80 1.18 -2.08 -1.85
CA PHE A 80 -0.04 -1.84 -2.63
C PHE A 80 0.29 -0.95 -3.83
N LYS A 81 0.00 -1.46 -5.03
CA LYS A 81 0.23 -0.75 -6.28
C LYS A 81 -1.10 -0.39 -6.94
N SER A 82 -1.36 0.90 -7.11
CA SER A 82 -2.54 1.40 -7.84
C SER A 82 -3.87 0.94 -7.22
N VAL A 83 -3.99 1.06 -5.90
CA VAL A 83 -5.18 0.67 -5.12
C VAL A 83 -5.89 1.92 -4.62
N CYS A 84 -7.16 2.09 -4.99
CA CYS A 84 -7.96 3.24 -4.55
C CYS A 84 -8.09 3.25 -3.01
N GLY A 85 -7.79 4.39 -2.39
CA GLY A 85 -7.75 4.54 -0.94
C GLY A 85 -6.50 3.96 -0.27
N GLY A 86 -5.75 3.07 -0.94
CA GLY A 86 -4.57 2.41 -0.36
C GLY A 86 -3.46 3.37 0.05
N ALA A 87 -3.30 4.47 -0.68
CA ALA A 87 -2.37 5.56 -0.36
C ALA A 87 -3.08 6.85 0.13
N GLY A 88 -4.40 6.78 0.38
CA GLY A 88 -5.26 7.88 0.78
C GLY A 88 -6.33 8.22 -0.27
N SER A 89 -5.94 8.69 -1.45
CA SER A 89 -6.89 9.09 -2.50
C SER A 89 -7.46 7.91 -3.28
N SER A 90 -8.68 8.09 -3.77
CA SER A 90 -9.44 7.24 -4.67
C SER A 90 -9.79 7.98 -5.96
N ALA A 91 -9.97 7.26 -7.06
CA ALA A 91 -10.45 7.84 -8.31
C ALA A 91 -11.88 8.41 -8.20
N GLY A 92 -12.66 7.95 -7.20
CA GLY A 92 -14.00 8.45 -6.93
C GLY A 92 -14.06 9.68 -6.03
N ASP A 93 -12.93 10.21 -5.55
CA ASP A 93 -12.93 11.38 -4.67
C ASP A 93 -13.31 12.64 -5.47
N ASN A 94 -14.31 13.38 -4.97
CA ASN A 94 -14.75 14.64 -5.57
C ASN A 94 -14.06 15.84 -4.90
N GLY A 95 -12.74 15.92 -5.05
CA GLY A 95 -11.92 17.02 -4.52
C GLY A 95 -10.89 16.58 -3.48
N ASP A 96 -10.36 17.54 -2.71
CA ASP A 96 -9.42 17.27 -1.63
C ASP A 96 -10.14 16.64 -0.44
N ILE A 97 -9.86 15.36 -0.17
CA ILE A 97 -10.43 14.62 0.98
C ILE A 97 -9.87 15.09 2.33
N GLY A 98 -8.75 15.82 2.33
CA GLY A 98 -8.06 16.27 3.53
C GLY A 98 -7.19 15.20 4.19
N CYS A 99 -6.19 15.65 4.95
CA CYS A 99 -5.17 14.76 5.51
C CYS A 99 -5.74 13.77 6.53
N LYS A 100 -6.81 14.15 7.25
CA LYS A 100 -7.44 13.29 8.26
C LYS A 100 -8.09 12.05 7.62
N GLU A 101 -8.82 12.25 6.53
CA GLU A 101 -9.45 11.15 5.79
C GLU A 101 -8.39 10.29 5.09
N ALA A 102 -7.39 10.91 4.47
CA ALA A 102 -6.28 10.18 3.87
C ALA A 102 -5.55 9.28 4.88
N GLU A 103 -5.30 9.80 6.09
CA GLU A 103 -4.69 9.05 7.18
C GLU A 103 -5.56 7.88 7.64
N LEU A 104 -6.87 8.09 7.79
CA LEU A 104 -7.81 7.03 8.18
C LEU A 104 -7.80 5.89 7.14
N ARG A 105 -7.92 6.22 5.86
CA ARG A 105 -7.92 5.24 4.76
C ARG A 105 -6.63 4.43 4.69
N VAL A 106 -5.48 5.10 4.77
CA VAL A 106 -4.17 4.42 4.79
C VAL A 106 -4.05 3.50 6.01
N SER A 107 -4.53 3.96 7.17
CA SER A 107 -4.52 3.15 8.40
C SER A 107 -5.43 1.92 8.28
N ASP A 108 -6.62 2.07 7.70
CA ASP A 108 -7.58 0.98 7.55
C ASP A 108 -7.07 -0.14 6.62
N TYR A 109 -6.30 0.21 5.59
CA TYR A 109 -5.61 -0.78 4.76
C TYR A 109 -4.42 -1.41 5.48
N ALA A 110 -3.62 -0.61 6.19
CA ALA A 110 -2.39 -1.08 6.82
C ALA A 110 -2.64 -1.95 8.07
N GLU A 111 -3.63 -1.60 8.90
CA GLU A 111 -3.90 -2.20 10.20
C GLU A 111 -3.92 -3.75 10.20
N PRO A 112 -4.66 -4.45 9.32
CA PRO A 112 -4.71 -5.92 9.36
C PRO A 112 -3.33 -6.55 9.10
N PHE A 113 -2.53 -5.99 8.19
CA PHE A 113 -1.19 -6.51 7.89
C PHE A 113 -0.19 -6.23 9.01
N LEU A 114 -0.26 -5.05 9.62
CA LEU A 114 0.61 -4.72 10.75
C LEU A 114 0.29 -5.58 11.98
N LYS A 115 -0.98 -5.94 12.20
CA LYS A 115 -1.39 -6.88 13.26
C LYS A 115 -0.90 -8.31 13.01
N LEU A 116 -0.76 -8.73 11.75
CA LEU A 116 -0.13 -10.00 11.37
C LEU A 116 1.39 -10.03 11.64
N GLY A 117 2.01 -8.88 11.92
CA GLY A 117 3.45 -8.78 12.17
C GLY A 117 4.27 -8.28 10.97
N ALA A 118 3.62 -7.74 9.93
CA ALA A 118 4.34 -6.99 8.91
C ALA A 118 5.06 -5.77 9.53
N SER A 119 6.30 -5.51 9.11
CA SER A 119 7.06 -4.35 9.59
C SER A 119 6.65 -3.05 8.90
N THR A 120 6.23 -3.16 7.64
CA THR A 120 5.91 -2.03 6.78
C THR A 120 4.77 -2.39 5.82
N TYR A 121 3.79 -1.50 5.74
CA TYR A 121 2.86 -1.34 4.63
C TYR A 121 3.29 -0.11 3.81
N TYR A 122 3.42 -0.27 2.51
CA TYR A 122 3.72 0.81 1.55
C TYR A 122 2.67 0.80 0.45
N ALA A 123 2.17 1.97 0.08
CA ALA A 123 1.27 2.10 -1.05
C ALA A 123 1.74 3.18 -2.01
N ASN A 124 1.69 2.90 -3.31
CA ASN A 124 2.00 3.86 -4.34
C ASN A 124 1.07 3.69 -5.54
N ASN A 125 0.36 4.77 -5.85
CA ASN A 125 -0.63 4.80 -6.92
C ASN A 125 -0.07 5.32 -8.26
N TYR A 126 1.21 5.64 -8.34
CA TYR A 126 1.87 6.06 -9.58
C TYR A 126 2.72 4.96 -10.22
N SER A 127 2.58 4.84 -11.55
CA SER A 127 3.62 4.30 -12.45
C SER A 127 4.25 2.98 -11.93
N GLU A 128 5.57 2.94 -11.91
CA GLU A 128 6.48 1.90 -11.43
C GLU A 128 6.81 2.08 -9.94
N GLY A 129 6.07 2.90 -9.17
CA GLY A 129 6.46 3.36 -7.84
C GLY A 129 6.85 2.25 -6.84
N CYS A 130 6.12 1.13 -6.83
CA CYS A 130 6.49 -0.02 -5.99
C CYS A 130 7.77 -0.74 -6.46
N ILE A 131 8.08 -0.76 -7.77
CA ILE A 131 9.33 -1.37 -8.24
C ILE A 131 10.54 -0.52 -7.86
N SER A 132 10.41 0.81 -7.90
CA SER A 132 11.48 1.73 -7.48
C SER A 132 11.73 1.61 -5.99
N PHE A 133 10.66 1.54 -5.18
CA PHE A 133 10.78 1.22 -3.75
C PHE A 133 11.53 -0.09 -3.53
N LEU A 134 11.12 -1.17 -4.21
CA LEU A 134 11.77 -2.48 -4.06
C LEU A 134 13.24 -2.45 -4.49
N LYS A 135 13.61 -1.74 -5.56
CA LYS A 135 15.02 -1.59 -5.96
C LYS A 135 15.85 -0.97 -4.86
N ASN A 136 15.42 0.18 -4.34
CA ASN A 136 16.07 0.87 -3.23
C ASN A 136 16.17 -0.03 -1.98
N PHE A 137 15.08 -0.71 -1.63
CA PHE A 137 15.02 -1.59 -0.47
C PHE A 137 16.01 -2.76 -0.58
N PHE A 138 16.09 -3.41 -1.75
CA PHE A 138 17.06 -4.48 -2.00
C PHE A 138 18.51 -3.99 -2.15
N GLU A 139 18.73 -2.68 -2.31
CA GLU A 139 20.05 -2.04 -2.23
C GLU A 139 20.43 -1.69 -0.78
N GLY A 140 19.62 -2.10 0.20
CA GLY A 140 19.89 -1.89 1.63
C GLY A 140 19.31 -0.60 2.19
N GLN A 141 18.54 0.15 1.41
CA GLN A 141 17.87 1.34 1.91
C GLN A 141 16.70 0.96 2.81
N SER A 142 16.52 1.73 3.88
CA SER A 142 15.39 1.59 4.78
C SER A 142 14.05 1.94 4.12
N THR A 143 12.95 1.60 4.79
CA THR A 143 11.59 1.97 4.39
C THR A 143 11.46 3.47 4.16
N LYS A 144 12.01 4.29 5.07
CA LYS A 144 11.92 5.74 4.95
C LYS A 144 12.71 6.26 3.76
N GLU A 145 13.95 5.80 3.55
CA GLU A 145 14.78 6.21 2.41
C GLU A 145 14.15 5.78 1.08
N SER A 146 13.65 4.55 1.01
CA SER A 146 12.95 4.03 -0.16
C SER A 146 11.66 4.81 -0.46
N TYR A 147 10.94 5.27 0.57
CA TYR A 147 9.79 6.15 0.45
C TYR A 147 10.18 7.56 -0.02
N ASP A 148 11.19 8.17 0.61
CA ASP A 148 11.65 9.53 0.27
C ASP A 148 12.13 9.60 -1.18
N ASN A 149 12.84 8.56 -1.65
CA ASN A 149 13.28 8.44 -3.04
C ASN A 149 12.13 8.25 -4.04
N ALA A 150 10.93 7.88 -3.59
CA ALA A 150 9.75 7.84 -4.44
C ALA A 150 9.09 9.21 -4.62
N LEU A 151 9.51 10.24 -3.85
CA LEU A 151 8.96 11.59 -3.93
C LEU A 151 9.64 12.38 -5.06
N SER A 152 9.16 12.18 -6.29
CA SER A 152 9.58 12.94 -7.47
C SER A 152 9.08 14.40 -7.45
N TRP A 153 9.53 15.21 -8.41
CA TRP A 153 9.05 16.58 -8.59
C TRP A 153 7.51 16.67 -8.64
N GLY A 154 6.94 17.58 -7.85
CA GLY A 154 5.49 17.78 -7.73
C GLY A 154 4.80 16.92 -6.67
N VAL A 155 5.51 15.97 -6.05
CA VAL A 155 5.01 15.19 -4.91
C VAL A 155 5.48 15.86 -3.61
N ASN A 156 4.54 16.19 -2.73
CA ASN A 156 4.79 16.88 -1.48
C ASN A 156 4.38 16.01 -0.29
N LEU A 157 5.11 16.13 0.82
CA LEU A 157 4.79 15.47 2.08
C LEU A 157 3.65 16.21 2.78
N HIS A 158 2.54 15.52 3.03
CA HIS A 158 1.34 16.08 3.65
C HIS A 158 1.14 15.61 5.09
N VAL A 159 1.52 14.37 5.38
CA VAL A 159 1.46 13.76 6.72
C VAL A 159 2.79 13.10 7.02
N ASN A 160 3.34 13.34 8.21
CA ASN A 160 4.48 12.61 8.76
C ASN A 160 4.43 12.68 10.29
N LYS A 161 4.08 11.58 10.94
CA LYS A 161 3.96 11.52 12.40
C LYS A 161 4.03 10.10 12.93
N THR A 162 4.01 9.97 14.26
CA THR A 162 3.83 8.68 14.94
C THR A 162 2.49 8.05 14.58
N TYR A 163 2.50 6.75 14.28
CA TYR A 163 1.30 6.03 13.90
C TYR A 163 0.37 5.85 15.11
N MET A 164 -0.91 6.19 14.93
CA MET A 164 -1.86 6.30 16.04
C MET A 164 -2.16 4.96 16.73
N TYR A 165 -2.11 3.84 16.00
CA TYR A 165 -2.44 2.52 16.54
C TYR A 165 -1.23 1.75 17.08
N GLN A 166 -0.01 2.10 16.63
CA GLN A 166 1.23 1.48 17.10
C GLN A 166 2.32 2.57 17.21
N PRO A 167 2.54 3.15 18.40
CA PRO A 167 3.41 4.32 18.57
C PRO A 167 4.89 4.14 18.23
N ASN A 168 5.35 2.89 18.09
CA ASN A 168 6.68 2.55 17.61
C ASN A 168 6.82 2.62 16.08
N LEU A 169 5.71 2.78 15.35
CA LEU A 169 5.68 2.94 13.90
C LEU A 169 5.44 4.40 13.50
N LYS A 170 5.73 4.72 12.24
CA LYS A 170 5.43 6.00 11.61
C LYS A 170 4.40 5.84 10.52
N ILE A 171 3.66 6.91 10.26
CA ILE A 171 2.82 7.07 9.08
C ILE A 171 3.31 8.29 8.30
N ALA A 172 3.52 8.12 7.01
CA ALA A 172 3.79 9.22 6.10
C ALA A 172 2.90 9.12 4.86
N ILE A 173 2.39 10.26 4.40
CA ILE A 173 1.52 10.35 3.23
C ILE A 173 1.93 11.56 2.39
N SER A 174 2.16 11.32 1.11
CA SER A 174 2.58 12.30 0.13
C SER A 174 1.70 12.25 -1.12
N GLY A 175 1.63 13.37 -1.83
CA GLY A 175 0.98 13.46 -3.13
C GLY A 175 1.00 14.87 -3.70
N SER A 176 0.14 15.17 -4.66
CA SER A 176 0.07 16.51 -5.24
C SER A 176 -0.48 17.50 -4.21
N SER A 177 0.03 18.72 -4.17
CA SER A 177 -0.57 19.81 -3.38
C SER A 177 -1.83 20.39 -4.03
N GLY A 178 -2.20 19.90 -5.23
CA GLY A 178 -3.21 20.51 -6.08
C GLY A 178 -2.65 21.70 -6.87
N GLY A 179 -3.54 22.44 -7.53
CA GLY A 179 -3.20 23.61 -8.34
C GLY A 179 -3.20 23.36 -9.85
N GLY A 180 -3.33 24.43 -10.64
CA GLY A 180 -3.63 24.34 -12.07
C GLY A 180 -5.06 23.84 -12.33
N ASN A 181 -5.33 23.43 -13.57
CA ASN A 181 -6.63 22.93 -13.99
C ASN A 181 -6.54 21.45 -14.41
N CYS A 182 -7.53 20.68 -14.00
CA CYS A 182 -7.74 19.27 -14.31
C CYS A 182 -9.01 19.13 -15.16
N THR A 183 -8.98 18.22 -16.14
CA THR A 183 -10.17 17.89 -16.94
C THR A 183 -10.93 16.75 -16.29
N VAL A 184 -12.18 17.00 -15.91
CA VAL A 184 -13.15 15.97 -15.54
C VAL A 184 -13.96 15.61 -16.78
N ILE A 185 -14.03 14.32 -17.08
CA ILE A 185 -14.85 13.78 -18.16
C ILE A 185 -15.97 12.96 -17.50
N THR A 186 -17.21 13.40 -17.66
CA THR A 186 -18.40 12.68 -17.18
C THR A 186 -19.17 12.16 -18.38
N THR A 187 -19.64 10.92 -18.33
CA THR A 187 -20.51 10.37 -19.37
C THR A 187 -21.95 10.35 -18.88
N GLU A 188 -22.81 11.18 -19.46
CA GLU A 188 -24.24 11.24 -19.16
C GLU A 188 -25.04 10.81 -20.40
N ASN A 189 -25.86 9.76 -20.28
CA ASN A 189 -26.64 9.20 -21.39
C ASN A 189 -25.83 8.89 -22.67
N GLY A 190 -24.56 8.48 -22.51
CA GLY A 190 -23.64 8.20 -23.62
C GLY A 190 -22.93 9.42 -24.21
N ILE A 191 -23.14 10.62 -23.66
CA ILE A 191 -22.47 11.86 -24.09
C ILE A 191 -21.34 12.20 -23.09
N GLU A 192 -20.12 12.40 -23.60
CA GLU A 192 -19.00 12.89 -22.81
C GLU A 192 -19.11 14.41 -22.58
N ILE A 193 -19.19 14.81 -21.32
CA ILE A 193 -19.12 16.20 -20.88
C ILE A 193 -17.73 16.43 -20.29
N LYS A 194 -16.97 17.37 -20.86
CA LYS A 194 -15.62 17.72 -20.41
C LYS A 194 -15.66 19.06 -19.70
N LYS A 195 -15.22 19.10 -18.44
CA LYS A 195 -15.14 20.32 -17.63
C LYS A 195 -13.73 20.51 -17.09
N GLN A 196 -13.19 21.72 -17.24
CA GLN A 196 -11.98 22.13 -16.52
C GLN A 196 -12.38 22.54 -15.10
N VAL A 197 -11.73 21.94 -14.11
CA VAL A 197 -11.89 22.27 -12.68
C VAL A 197 -10.51 22.42 -12.05
N PRO A 198 -10.34 23.20 -10.98
CA PRO A 198 -9.08 23.24 -10.26
C PRO A 198 -8.65 21.85 -9.80
N CYS A 199 -7.39 21.49 -10.03
CA CYS A 199 -6.87 20.23 -9.50
C CYS A 199 -6.84 20.29 -7.97
N SER A 200 -7.40 19.26 -7.34
CA SER A 200 -7.37 19.13 -5.89
C SER A 200 -6.08 18.47 -5.41
N LYS A 201 -5.75 18.67 -4.13
CA LYS A 201 -4.69 17.92 -3.45
C LYS A 201 -4.99 16.43 -3.55
N SER A 202 -3.94 15.62 -3.71
CA SER A 202 -4.04 14.16 -3.76
C SER A 202 -3.08 13.49 -2.78
N TYR A 203 -3.38 12.24 -2.46
CA TYR A 203 -2.65 11.39 -1.53
C TYR A 203 -2.39 10.04 -2.21
N SER A 204 -1.15 9.83 -2.61
CA SER A 204 -0.83 8.88 -3.69
C SER A 204 0.40 8.02 -3.42
N ILE A 205 1.18 8.38 -2.40
CA ILE A 205 2.30 7.58 -1.90
C ILE A 205 2.20 7.61 -0.38
N SER A 206 2.24 6.45 0.27
CA SER A 206 2.24 6.39 1.73
C SER A 206 3.05 5.22 2.24
N TYR A 207 3.49 5.30 3.49
CA TYR A 207 3.87 4.12 4.26
C TYR A 207 3.35 4.20 5.68
N VAL A 208 3.13 3.02 6.26
CA VAL A 208 2.95 2.81 7.69
C VAL A 208 3.91 1.71 8.13
N GLY A 209 4.84 2.01 9.02
CA GLY A 209 5.85 1.01 9.41
C GLY A 209 7.02 1.58 10.18
N SER A 210 8.02 0.72 10.41
CA SER A 210 9.29 1.14 10.99
C SER A 210 10.08 1.93 9.93
N PRO A 211 10.49 3.18 10.20
CA PRO A 211 11.23 3.98 9.23
C PRO A 211 12.60 3.38 8.89
N TYR A 212 13.17 2.57 9.81
CA TYR A 212 14.49 1.97 9.68
C TYR A 212 14.46 0.52 9.18
N PHE A 213 13.27 -0.04 8.92
CA PHE A 213 13.15 -1.40 8.42
C PHE A 213 13.77 -1.53 7.03
N ASP A 214 14.70 -2.47 6.88
CA ASP A 214 15.46 -2.74 5.65
C ASP A 214 15.41 -4.22 5.24
N ILE A 215 16.13 -4.56 4.16
CA ILE A 215 16.19 -5.94 3.64
C ILE A 215 16.86 -6.93 4.59
N GLU A 216 17.78 -6.49 5.45
CA GLU A 216 18.43 -7.37 6.44
C GLU A 216 17.45 -7.78 7.52
N ASP A 217 16.53 -6.89 7.91
CA ASP A 217 15.48 -7.19 8.88
C ASP A 217 14.49 -8.27 8.44
N ILE A 218 14.28 -8.45 7.12
CA ILE A 218 13.47 -9.53 6.54
C ILE A 218 14.04 -10.92 6.88
N TYR A 219 15.35 -11.02 7.04
CA TYR A 219 16.03 -12.28 7.38
C TYR A 219 16.16 -12.50 8.89
N LYS A 220 16.02 -11.45 9.71
CA LYS A 220 16.08 -11.55 11.17
C LYS A 220 14.84 -12.25 11.71
N LYS A 221 15.03 -13.27 12.55
CA LYS A 221 13.98 -13.71 13.48
C LYS A 221 13.87 -12.67 14.59
N ARG A 222 12.67 -12.29 15.02
CA ARG A 222 12.54 -11.51 16.26
C ARG A 222 13.22 -12.29 17.38
N SER A 223 14.19 -11.67 18.04
CA SER A 223 14.70 -12.21 19.28
C SER A 223 13.54 -12.17 20.27
N SER A 224 13.03 -13.34 20.66
CA SER A 224 12.04 -13.44 21.72
C SER A 224 12.70 -12.96 23.00
N TYR A 225 12.55 -11.68 23.33
CA TYR A 225 12.76 -11.23 24.69
C TYR A 225 11.68 -11.91 25.54
N VAL A 226 12.02 -13.07 26.08
CA VAL A 226 11.33 -13.63 27.23
C VAL A 226 11.56 -12.61 28.35
N MET A 227 10.56 -11.80 28.64
CA MET A 227 10.53 -11.09 29.92
C MET A 227 10.57 -12.18 31.00
N LYS A 228 11.70 -12.26 31.70
CA LYS A 228 11.80 -12.94 32.98
C LYS A 228 11.20 -12.05 34.06
#